data_AF-A0A4Y2GNU4-F1
#
_entry.id   AF-A0A4Y2GNU4-F1
#
_cell.length_a   1.000
_cell.length_b   1.000
_cell.length_c   1.000
_cell.angle_alpha   90.00
_cell.angle_beta   90.00
_cell.angle_gamma   90.00
#
_symmetry.space_group_name_H-M   'P 1'
#
loop_
_entity.id
_entity.type
_entity.pdbx_description
1 polymer ?
#
loop_
_entity_poly.entity_id
_entity_poly.type
_entity_poly.pdbx_seq_one_letter_code
_entity_poly.pdbx_strand_id
1 'polypeptide(L)'
;MIARFENTGHLGVQPGRGRKSTRSDVATTIVEQSMDNVVGCSSARAVSRYLGVPYRTVRNVLRKMVHFFPYKISHNQQLLAIDKEKRLTFALTFLARVEVDASWPW
;
A
#
# COMPACT_ATOMS: atom_id res chain seq x y z
N MET A 1 33.14 27.95 11.44
CA MET A 1 33.46 26.58 10.94
C MET A 1 34.81 26.13 11.48
N ILE A 2 35.85 26.96 11.36
CA ILE A 2 37.22 26.73 11.86
C ILE A 2 37.28 26.49 13.38
N ALA A 3 36.68 27.37 14.20
CA ALA A 3 36.67 27.21 15.67
C ALA A 3 36.02 25.89 16.16
N ARG A 4 35.09 25.30 15.40
CA ARG A 4 34.51 23.99 15.73
C ARG A 4 35.48 22.85 15.42
N PHE A 5 36.26 22.96 14.34
CA PHE A 5 37.25 21.96 13.97
C PHE A 5 38.42 21.95 14.96
N GLU A 6 38.92 23.14 15.34
CA GLU A 6 40.00 23.26 16.33
C GLU A 6 39.65 22.61 17.68
N ASN A 7 38.38 22.72 18.10
CA ASN A 7 37.93 22.14 19.37
C ASN A 7 37.57 20.64 19.30
N THR A 8 37.08 20.13 18.15
CA THR A 8 36.51 18.78 18.07
C THR A 8 37.26 17.83 17.12
N GLY A 9 38.21 18.35 16.32
CA GLY A 9 38.94 17.58 15.30
C GLY A 9 38.09 17.04 14.15
N HIS A 10 36.80 17.33 14.12
CA HIS A 10 35.85 16.72 13.20
C HIS A 10 34.85 17.74 12.65
N LEU A 11 34.72 17.79 11.31
CA LEU A 11 33.73 18.59 10.59
C LEU A 11 32.41 17.83 10.31
N GLY A 12 32.19 16.69 10.96
CA GLY A 12 31.03 15.85 10.74
C GLY A 12 29.74 16.59 11.03
N VAL A 13 28.77 16.44 10.13
CA VAL A 13 27.41 16.89 10.40
C VAL A 13 26.88 16.04 11.54
N GLN A 14 26.67 16.68 12.70
CA GLN A 14 26.03 16.02 13.84
C GLN A 14 24.71 15.39 13.38
N PRO A 15 24.36 14.19 13.85
CA PRO A 15 23.07 13.59 13.52
C PRO A 15 21.99 14.60 13.86
N GLY A 16 21.25 15.07 12.84
CA GLY A 16 20.18 16.02 13.06
C GLY A 16 19.23 15.48 14.11
N ARG A 17 18.68 16.35 14.96
CA ARG A 17 17.73 16.01 16.03
C ARG A 17 16.59 15.18 15.43
N GLY A 18 16.75 13.86 15.45
CA GLY A 18 15.98 12.96 14.61
C GLY A 18 14.50 13.13 14.92
N ARG A 19 13.66 13.23 13.89
CA ARG A 19 12.22 13.13 14.10
C ARG A 19 11.93 11.68 14.46
N LYS A 20 11.43 11.44 15.68
CA LYS A 20 10.95 10.12 16.10
C LYS A 20 10.03 9.56 15.03
N SER A 21 10.33 8.37 14.52
CA SER A 21 9.50 7.70 13.52
C SER A 21 8.17 7.32 14.17
N THR A 22 7.18 8.20 14.12
CA THR A 22 5.80 7.92 14.56
C THR A 22 5.08 6.94 13.62
N ARG A 23 5.80 6.05 12.94
CA ARG A 23 5.33 5.40 11.72
C ARG A 23 5.60 3.91 11.59
N SER A 24 6.35 3.24 12.48
CA SER A 24 6.53 1.79 12.34
C SER A 24 5.22 1.05 12.60
N ASP A 25 4.61 1.26 13.76
CA ASP A 25 3.48 0.43 14.23
C ASP A 25 2.19 0.78 13.48
N VAL A 26 2.02 2.07 13.16
CA VAL A 26 0.95 2.52 12.27
C VAL A 26 1.18 2.04 10.84
N ALA A 27 2.43 1.87 10.39
CA ALA A 27 2.68 1.34 9.05
C ALA A 27 2.36 -0.16 8.97
N THR A 28 2.78 -0.97 9.93
CA THR A 28 2.51 -2.41 9.94
C THR A 28 1.02 -2.69 9.94
N THR A 29 0.27 -2.01 10.82
CA THR A 29 -1.21 -2.13 10.86
C THR A 29 -1.89 -1.69 9.56
N ILE A 30 -1.41 -0.63 8.90
CA ILE A 30 -1.91 -0.21 7.59
C ILE A 30 -1.59 -1.25 6.51
N VAL A 31 -0.40 -1.86 6.53
CA VAL A 31 0.00 -2.88 5.54
C VAL A 31 -0.84 -4.13 5.70
N GLU A 32 -0.92 -4.68 6.91
CA GLU A 32 -1.70 -5.88 7.22
C GLU A 32 -3.16 -5.73 6.80
N GLN A 33 -3.80 -4.61 7.16
CA GLN A 33 -5.19 -4.35 6.79
C GLN A 33 -5.39 -4.12 5.29
N SER A 34 -4.38 -3.58 4.60
CA SER A 34 -4.44 -3.43 3.14
C SER A 34 -4.31 -4.76 2.39
N MET A 35 -3.62 -5.74 2.98
CA MET A 35 -3.43 -7.07 2.41
C MET A 35 -4.62 -8.00 2.70
N ASP A 36 -5.18 -7.92 3.90
CA ASP A 36 -6.16 -8.90 4.37
C ASP A 36 -7.57 -8.72 3.77
N ASN A 37 -7.91 -7.57 3.18
CA ASN A 37 -9.25 -7.27 2.63
C ASN A 37 -10.45 -7.54 3.58
N VAL A 38 -10.22 -7.90 4.84
CA VAL A 38 -11.22 -8.33 5.84
C VAL A 38 -12.29 -7.26 6.09
N VAL A 39 -11.98 -5.98 5.82
CA VAL A 39 -12.87 -4.84 6.05
C VAL A 39 -13.38 -4.20 4.75
N GLY A 40 -13.02 -4.73 3.57
CA GLY A 40 -13.42 -4.14 2.28
C GLY A 40 -12.89 -2.72 2.04
N CYS A 41 -11.84 -2.31 2.78
CA CYS A 41 -11.22 -0.99 2.70
C CYS A 41 -10.34 -0.87 1.44
N SER A 42 -10.96 -0.80 0.27
CA SER A 42 -10.29 -0.67 -1.04
C SER A 42 -9.68 0.71 -1.30
N SER A 43 -9.79 1.66 -0.37
CA SER A 43 -9.24 3.02 -0.52
C SER A 43 -8.47 3.51 0.70
N ALA A 44 -7.41 4.30 0.45
CA ALA A 44 -6.64 4.97 1.49
C ALA A 44 -7.49 5.92 2.36
N ARG A 45 -8.64 6.39 1.85
CA ARG A 45 -9.61 7.17 2.64
C ARG A 45 -10.40 6.28 3.60
N ALA A 46 -10.81 5.09 3.17
CA ALA A 46 -11.50 4.13 4.04
C ALA A 46 -10.58 3.69 5.19
N VAL A 47 -9.33 3.34 4.88
CA VAL A 47 -8.29 3.01 5.88
C VAL A 47 -8.05 4.17 6.86
N SER A 48 -8.01 5.41 6.36
CA SER A 48 -7.85 6.60 7.19
C SER A 48 -9.00 6.79 8.19
N ARG A 49 -10.25 6.59 7.76
CA ARG A 49 -11.43 6.68 8.65
C ARG A 49 -11.44 5.56 9.68
N TYR A 50 -11.11 4.35 9.25
CA TYR A 50 -11.12 3.16 10.11
C TYR A 50 -10.07 3.24 11.22
N LEU A 51 -8.84 3.64 10.88
CA LEU A 51 -7.75 3.74 11.85
C LEU A 51 -7.75 5.06 12.64
N GLY A 52 -8.61 6.03 12.30
CA GLY A 52 -8.56 7.39 12.86
C GLY A 52 -7.27 8.15 12.50
N VAL A 53 -6.51 7.69 11.51
CA VAL A 53 -5.22 8.24 11.11
C VAL A 53 -5.43 9.24 9.96
N PRO A 54 -4.75 10.40 9.94
CA PRO A 54 -4.86 11.34 8.83
C PRO A 54 -4.53 10.70 7.48
N TYR A 55 -5.35 11.00 6.46
CA TYR A 55 -5.18 10.48 5.10
C TYR A 55 -3.76 10.67 4.54
N ARG A 56 -3.11 11.80 4.87
CA ARG A 56 -1.74 12.09 4.43
C ARG A 56 -0.72 11.09 4.97
N THR A 57 -0.93 10.58 6.19
CA THR A 57 -0.08 9.57 6.80
C THR A 57 -0.27 8.23 6.11
N VAL A 58 -1.52 7.80 5.91
CA VAL A 58 -1.86 6.58 5.17
C VAL A 58 -1.26 6.62 3.76
N ARG A 59 -1.48 7.70 3.01
CA ARG A 59 -0.89 7.90 1.67
C ARG A 59 0.64 7.83 1.68
N ASN A 60 1.28 8.41 2.69
CA ASN A 60 2.73 8.40 2.80
C ASN A 60 3.29 7.01 3.15
N VAL A 61 2.58 6.22 3.96
CA VAL A 61 2.96 4.83 4.26
C VAL A 61 2.84 3.99 3.00
N LEU A 62 1.67 4.04 2.35
CA LEU A 62 1.42 3.31 1.11
C LEU A 62 2.46 3.63 0.03
N ARG A 63 2.80 4.91 -0.20
CA ARG A 63 3.79 5.28 -1.23
C ARG A 63 5.25 5.04 -0.85
N LYS A 64 5.66 5.37 0.39
CA LYS A 64 7.08 5.36 0.78
C LYS A 64 7.55 4.03 1.34
N MET A 65 6.65 3.22 1.91
CA MET A 65 7.01 1.96 2.56
C MET A 65 6.52 0.76 1.76
N VAL A 66 5.25 0.79 1.33
CA VAL A 66 4.64 -0.31 0.55
C VAL A 66 4.88 -0.17 -0.95
N HIS A 67 5.40 0.99 -1.41
CA HIS A 67 5.54 1.32 -2.83
C HIS A 67 4.23 1.13 -3.65
N PHE A 68 3.10 1.34 -3.00
CA PHE A 68 1.77 1.25 -3.59
C PHE A 68 1.41 2.58 -4.27
N PHE A 69 1.35 2.57 -5.60
CA PHE A 69 1.05 3.74 -6.41
C PHE A 69 -0.29 3.56 -7.14
N PRO A 70 -1.23 4.52 -7.04
CA PRO A 70 -2.57 4.37 -7.63
C PRO A 70 -2.59 4.13 -9.15
N TYR A 71 -1.56 4.58 -9.86
CA TYR A 71 -1.44 4.45 -11.32
C TYR A 71 -0.66 3.20 -11.75
N LYS A 72 -0.14 2.41 -10.80
CA LYS A 72 0.52 1.15 -11.08
C LYS A 72 -0.44 0.02 -10.75
N ILE A 73 -0.65 -0.88 -11.71
CA ILE A 73 -1.32 -2.14 -11.44
C ILE A 73 -0.51 -2.84 -10.36
N SER A 74 -1.16 -3.03 -9.21
CA SER A 74 -0.59 -3.65 -8.03
C SER A 74 -1.34 -4.94 -7.80
N HIS A 75 -0.58 -6.00 -7.56
CA HIS A 75 -1.10 -7.34 -7.42
C HIS A 75 -1.52 -7.55 -5.97
N ASN A 76 -2.78 -7.27 -5.65
CA ASN A 76 -3.27 -7.22 -4.26
C ASN A 76 -3.44 -8.60 -3.61
N GLN A 77 -3.52 -9.68 -4.39
CA GLN A 77 -3.69 -11.05 -3.88
C GLN A 77 -2.77 -11.97 -4.65
N GLN A 78 -1.87 -12.70 -3.99
CA GLN A 78 -0.97 -13.64 -4.65
C GLN A 78 -1.79 -14.72 -5.39
N LEU A 79 -1.54 -14.89 -6.70
CA LEU A 79 -2.25 -15.85 -7.54
C LEU A 79 -1.48 -17.16 -7.48
N LEU A 80 -2.03 -18.15 -6.79
CA LEU A 80 -1.42 -19.45 -6.67
C LEU A 80 -1.73 -20.29 -7.91
N ALA A 81 -0.90 -21.30 -8.18
CA ALA A 81 -1.14 -22.22 -9.29
C ALA A 81 -2.50 -22.93 -9.19
N ILE A 82 -2.98 -23.16 -7.96
CA ILE A 82 -4.30 -23.75 -7.65
C ILE A 82 -5.45 -22.84 -8.12
N ASP A 83 -5.25 -21.52 -8.14
CA ASP A 83 -6.30 -20.57 -8.53
C ASP A 83 -6.49 -20.50 -10.04
N LYS A 84 -5.55 -21.06 -10.82
CA LYS A 84 -5.56 -21.00 -12.30
C LYS A 84 -6.83 -21.61 -12.86
N GLU A 85 -7.21 -22.79 -12.38
CA GLU A 85 -8.38 -23.51 -12.90
C GLU A 85 -9.68 -22.77 -12.59
N LYS A 86 -9.87 -22.34 -11.33
CA LYS A 86 -11.04 -21.55 -10.92
C LYS A 86 -11.19 -20.26 -11.74
N ARG A 87 -10.08 -19.56 -12.01
CA ARG A 87 -10.07 -18.34 -12.83
C ARG A 87 -10.38 -18.62 -14.29
N LEU A 88 -9.87 -19.72 -14.84
CA LEU A 88 -10.17 -20.17 -16.20
C LEU A 88 -11.65 -20.51 -16.34
N THR A 89 -12.21 -21.28 -15.41
CA THR A 89 -13.63 -21.64 -15.43
C THR A 89 -14.52 -20.39 -15.34
N PHE A 90 -14.17 -19.43 -14.46
CA PHE A 90 -14.87 -18.15 -14.40
C PHE A 90 -14.82 -17.38 -15.72
N ALA A 91 -13.65 -17.26 -16.34
CA ALA A 91 -13.51 -16.55 -17.61
C ALA A 91 -14.29 -17.23 -18.76
N LEU A 92 -14.24 -18.56 -18.85
CA LEU A 92 -14.95 -19.32 -19.88
C LEU A 92 -16.47 -19.25 -19.70
N THR A 93 -16.95 -19.37 -18.46
CA THR A 93 -18.39 -19.23 -18.17
C THR A 93 -18.89 -17.82 -18.44
N PHE A 94 -18.07 -16.80 -18.19
CA PHE A 94 -18.41 -15.42 -18.53
C PHE A 94 -18.45 -15.20 -20.05
N LEU A 95 -17.43 -15.68 -20.79
CA LEU A 95 -17.36 -15.58 -22.24
C LEU A 95 -18.59 -16.21 -22.92
N ALA A 96 -18.95 -17.43 -22.51
CA ALA A 96 -20.12 -18.13 -23.05
C ALA A 96 -21.44 -17.39 -22.78
N ARG A 97 -21.53 -16.63 -21.69
CA ARG A 97 -22.73 -15.82 -21.38
C ARG A 97 -22.79 -14.53 -22.19
N VAL A 98 -21.65 -13.88 -22.41
CA VAL A 98 -21.56 -12.66 -23.24
C VAL A 98 -21.95 -12.94 -24.68
N GLU A 99 -21.62 -14.11 -25.22
CA GLU A 99 -22.00 -14.50 -26.59
C GLU A 99 -23.50 -14.78 -26.75
N VAL A 100 -24.16 -15.22 -25.69
CA VAL A 100 -25.58 -15.62 -25.71
C VAL A 100 -26.52 -14.46 -25.39
N ASP A 101 -26.09 -13.51 -24.55
CA ASP A 101 -26.96 -12.46 -24.04
C ASP A 101 -26.51 -11.06 -24.50
N ALA A 102 -26.95 -10.68 -25.69
CA ALA A 102 -26.74 -9.34 -26.25
C ALA A 102 -27.44 -8.21 -25.44
N SER A 103 -28.29 -8.57 -24.48
CA SER A 103 -29.06 -7.62 -23.66
C SER A 103 -28.44 -7.35 -22.28
N TRP A 104 -27.25 -7.90 -22.00
CA TRP A 104 -26.63 -7.79 -20.67
C TRP A 104 -26.37 -6.32 -20.30
N PRO A 105 -26.85 -5.85 -19.13
CA PRO A 105 -26.66 -4.48 -18.70
C PRO A 105 -25.21 -4.35 -18.22
N TRP A 106 -24.42 -3.65 -19.01
CA TRP A 106 -23.11 -3.15 -18.60
C TRP A 106 -23.23 -2.22 -17.39
#